data_AF-A0AAD1VSM5-F1
#
_entry.id   AF-A0AAD1VSM5-F1
#
_cell.length_a   1.000
_cell.length_b   1.000
_cell.length_c   1.000
_cell.angle_alpha   90.00
_cell.angle_beta   90.00
_cell.angle_gamma   90.00
#
_symmetry.space_group_name_H-M   'P 1'
#
loop_
_entity.id
_entity.type
_entity.pdbx_description
1 polymer ?
#
loop_
_entity_poly.entity_id
_entity_poly.type
_entity_poly.pdbx_seq_one_letter_code
_entity_poly.pdbx_strand_id
1 'polypeptide(L)'
;MSEADHRKLLSLRSELTLLLQSIATKSLGWNKQLFYAQGNRCGKLLANALKQRQGRTYIPQIKTANNKTVQTNEEIANTFREFYHSLYNITKTTQNKEMLQTHLAYKFDRVLPQILTRSLDEPFTLTELINTVKSTPS
;
A
#
# COMPACT_ATOMS: atom_id res chain seq x y z
N MET A 1 12.14 21.97 -72.23
CA MET A 1 12.05 20.59 -71.72
C MET A 1 11.08 19.83 -72.60
N SER A 2 11.43 18.62 -73.05
CA SER A 2 10.55 17.82 -73.89
C SER A 2 9.31 17.39 -73.09
N GLU A 3 8.12 17.37 -73.71
CA GLU A 3 6.87 16.94 -73.07
C GLU A 3 6.99 15.50 -72.52
N ALA A 4 7.80 14.67 -73.19
CA ALA A 4 8.13 13.32 -72.76
C ALA A 4 8.90 13.28 -71.42
N ASP A 5 9.80 14.23 -71.19
CA ASP A 5 10.58 14.32 -69.95
C ASP A 5 9.70 14.74 -68.78
N HIS A 6 8.74 15.63 -69.02
CA HIS A 6 7.77 16.05 -68.01
C HIS A 6 6.87 14.89 -67.58
N ARG A 7 6.38 14.08 -68.54
CA ARG A 7 5.56 12.89 -68.25
C ARG A 7 6.32 11.84 -67.44
N LYS A 8 7.60 11.58 -67.77
CA LYS A 8 8.46 10.67 -67.00
C LYS A 8 8.71 11.17 -65.57
N LEU A 9 8.87 12.48 -65.39
CA LEU A 9 9.05 13.07 -64.07
C LEU A 9 7.79 12.88 -63.21
N LEU A 10 6.60 13.10 -63.79
CA LEU A 10 5.32 12.88 -63.10
C LEU A 10 5.10 11.41 -62.72
N SER A 11 5.41 10.47 -63.61
CA SER A 11 5.28 9.04 -63.30
C SER A 11 6.18 8.63 -62.14
N LEU A 12 7.44 9.08 -62.15
CA LEU A 12 8.41 8.78 -61.10
C LEU A 12 8.00 9.39 -59.74
N ARG A 13 7.45 10.61 -59.75
CA ARG A 13 6.89 11.24 -58.54
C ARG A 13 5.70 10.46 -57.99
N SER A 14 4.83 9.95 -58.85
CA SER A 14 3.67 9.16 -58.41
C SER A 14 4.10 7.85 -57.75
N GLU A 15 5.10 7.18 -58.33
CA GLU A 15 5.64 5.92 -57.82
C GLU A 15 6.34 6.11 -56.46
N LEU A 16 7.12 7.19 -56.34
CA LEU A 16 7.74 7.60 -55.08
C LEU A 16 6.67 7.87 -54.01
N THR A 17 5.61 8.58 -54.37
CA THR A 17 4.52 8.91 -53.43
C THR A 17 3.82 7.65 -52.93
N LEU A 18 3.57 6.67 -53.81
CA LEU A 18 2.98 5.39 -53.43
C LEU A 18 3.89 4.60 -52.47
N LEU A 19 5.19 4.58 -52.72
CA LEU A 19 6.16 3.97 -51.82
C LEU A 19 6.17 4.63 -50.44
N LEU A 20 6.24 5.96 -50.38
CA LEU A 20 6.20 6.69 -49.12
C LEU A 20 4.89 6.47 -48.37
N GLN A 21 3.77 6.44 -49.08
CA GLN A 21 2.46 6.16 -48.49
C GLN A 21 2.40 4.74 -47.90
N SER A 22 2.99 3.75 -48.59
CA SER A 22 3.08 2.38 -48.06
C SER A 22 3.91 2.28 -46.78
N ILE A 23 5.02 3.03 -46.71
CA ILE A 23 5.89 3.07 -45.53
C ILE A 23 5.17 3.79 -44.38
N ALA A 24 4.54 4.92 -44.66
CA ALA A 24 3.81 5.71 -43.67
C ALA A 24 2.65 4.90 -43.09
N THR A 25 1.83 4.25 -43.92
CA THR A 25 0.70 3.42 -43.46
C THR A 25 1.17 2.23 -42.62
N LYS A 26 2.25 1.56 -43.03
CA LYS A 26 2.87 0.50 -42.24
C LYS A 26 3.32 1.03 -40.88
N SER A 27 4.10 2.11 -40.84
CA SER A 27 4.61 2.70 -39.59
C SER A 27 3.47 3.14 -38.65
N LEU A 28 2.39 3.69 -39.21
CA LEU A 28 1.19 4.08 -38.47
C LEU A 28 0.49 2.85 -37.88
N GLY A 29 0.42 1.74 -38.62
CA GLY A 29 -0.12 0.47 -38.13
C GLY A 29 0.67 -0.08 -36.94
N TRP A 30 2.01 -0.09 -37.05
CA TRP A 30 2.89 -0.49 -35.93
C TRP A 30 2.72 0.42 -34.72
N ASN A 31 2.65 1.73 -34.91
CA ASN A 31 2.48 2.68 -33.82
C ASN A 31 1.14 2.49 -33.10
N LYS A 32 0.04 2.31 -33.85
CA LYS A 32 -1.28 1.98 -33.29
C LYS A 32 -1.24 0.66 -32.51
N GLN A 33 -0.63 -0.38 -33.07
CA GLN A 33 -0.49 -1.66 -32.39
C GLN A 33 0.29 -1.52 -31.07
N LEU A 34 1.41 -0.79 -31.08
CA LEU A 34 2.21 -0.51 -29.90
C LEU A 34 1.41 0.29 -28.86
N PHE A 35 0.70 1.33 -29.31
CA PHE A 35 -0.14 2.16 -28.46
C PHE A 35 -1.28 1.38 -27.82
N TYR A 36 -1.97 0.49 -28.54
CA TYR A 36 -3.02 -0.34 -27.96
C TYR A 36 -2.47 -1.48 -27.08
N ALA A 37 -1.31 -2.04 -27.42
CA ALA A 37 -0.64 -3.03 -26.60
C ALA A 37 -0.12 -2.46 -25.27
N GLN A 38 0.41 -1.23 -25.29
CA GLN A 38 0.96 -0.52 -24.12
C GLN A 38 -0.06 0.36 -23.41
N GLY A 39 -1.14 0.79 -24.07
CA GLY A 39 -2.17 1.67 -23.50
C GLY A 39 -2.94 1.03 -22.35
N ASN A 40 -3.03 -0.31 -22.34
CA ASN A 40 -3.61 -1.06 -21.22
C ASN A 40 -2.53 -1.54 -20.20
N ARG A 41 -1.30 -1.00 -20.24
CA ARG A 41 -0.27 -1.39 -19.26
C ARG A 41 -0.62 -0.88 -17.87
N CYS A 42 -1.09 0.36 -17.75
CA CYS A 42 -1.55 0.93 -16.48
C CYS A 42 -2.78 0.17 -15.94
N GLY A 43 -3.74 -0.16 -16.81
CA GLY A 43 -4.90 -0.97 -16.43
C GLY A 43 -4.53 -2.38 -15.95
N LYS A 44 -3.63 -3.06 -16.67
CA LYS A 44 -3.09 -4.37 -16.24
C LYS A 44 -2.31 -4.28 -14.92
N LEU A 45 -1.48 -3.26 -14.74
CA LEU A 45 -0.74 -3.06 -13.49
C LEU A 45 -1.68 -2.80 -12.32
N LEU A 46 -2.70 -1.96 -12.52
CA LEU A 46 -3.73 -1.70 -11.52
C LEU A 46 -4.53 -2.97 -11.17
N ALA A 47 -4.97 -3.73 -12.18
CA ALA A 47 -5.69 -4.98 -11.97
C ALA A 47 -4.83 -6.00 -11.19
N ASN A 48 -3.54 -6.10 -11.51
CA ASN A 48 -2.60 -6.95 -10.79
C ASN A 48 -2.40 -6.48 -9.34
N ALA A 49 -2.25 -5.17 -9.12
CA ALA A 49 -2.13 -4.60 -7.79
C ALA A 49 -3.40 -4.82 -6.95
N LEU A 50 -4.58 -4.65 -7.54
CA LEU A 50 -5.87 -4.94 -6.90
C LEU A 50 -6.00 -6.41 -6.54
N LYS A 51 -5.65 -7.32 -7.46
CA LYS A 51 -5.68 -8.77 -7.21
C LYS A 51 -4.74 -9.17 -6.08
N GLN A 52 -3.52 -8.62 -6.04
CA GLN A 52 -2.59 -8.86 -4.94
C GLN A 52 -3.11 -8.31 -3.60
N ARG A 53 -3.66 -7.09 -3.61
CA ARG A 53 -4.22 -6.46 -2.41
C ARG A 53 -5.43 -7.24 -1.88
N GLN A 54 -6.32 -7.68 -2.76
CA GLN A 54 -7.45 -8.54 -2.42
C GLN A 54 -6.95 -9.85 -1.80
N GLY A 55 -6.00 -10.55 -2.44
CA GLY A 55 -5.46 -11.80 -1.90
C GLY A 55 -4.79 -11.64 -0.52
N ARG A 56 -4.11 -10.52 -0.25
CA ARG A 56 -3.51 -10.24 1.06
C ARG A 56 -4.52 -9.90 2.16
N THR A 57 -5.66 -9.32 1.79
CA THR A 57 -6.68 -8.84 2.75
C THR A 57 -7.85 -9.83 2.89
N TYR A 58 -7.96 -10.79 1.96
CA TYR A 58 -9.07 -11.74 1.94
C TYR A 58 -8.95 -12.73 3.09
N ILE A 59 -10.00 -12.77 3.92
CA ILE A 59 -10.13 -13.72 5.03
C ILE A 59 -11.12 -14.79 4.57
N PRO A 60 -10.66 -16.01 4.20
CA PRO A 60 -11.54 -17.04 3.65
C PRO A 60 -12.51 -17.62 4.69
N GLN A 61 -12.04 -17.76 5.93
CA GLN A 61 -12.83 -18.23 7.05
C GLN A 61 -12.16 -17.91 8.37
N ILE A 62 -12.96 -17.86 9.43
CA ILE A 62 -12.48 -17.70 10.80
C ILE A 62 -13.13 -18.75 11.70
N LYS A 63 -12.51 -19.01 12.85
CA LYS A 63 -13.14 -19.78 13.94
C LYS A 63 -13.59 -18.84 15.04
N THR A 64 -14.87 -18.90 15.37
CA THR A 64 -15.48 -18.13 16.46
C THR A 64 -15.16 -18.78 17.81
N ALA A 65 -15.30 -18.02 18.91
CA ALA A 65 -15.13 -18.52 20.28
C ALA A 65 -15.93 -19.79 20.61
N ASN A 66 -17.09 -19.97 19.97
CA ASN A 66 -17.93 -21.16 20.10
C ASN A 66 -17.47 -22.34 19.22
N ASN A 67 -16.22 -22.32 18.73
CA ASN A 67 -15.63 -23.31 17.85
C ASN A 67 -16.36 -23.51 16.50
N LYS A 68 -17.20 -22.56 16.11
CA LYS A 68 -17.89 -22.55 14.81
C LYS A 68 -17.01 -21.93 13.74
N THR A 69 -16.96 -22.54 12.57
CA THR A 69 -16.27 -21.98 11.39
C THR A 69 -17.23 -21.12 10.59
N VAL A 70 -16.84 -19.88 10.35
CA VAL A 70 -17.65 -18.87 9.66
C VAL A 70 -16.93 -18.47 8.37
N GLN A 71 -17.68 -18.42 7.27
CA GLN A 71 -17.17 -18.09 5.92
C GLN A 71 -17.82 -16.84 5.33
N THR A 72 -18.95 -16.39 5.89
CA THR A 72 -19.70 -15.24 5.39
C THR A 72 -19.06 -13.93 5.85
N ASN A 73 -18.83 -12.99 4.94
CA ASN A 73 -18.19 -11.70 5.26
C ASN A 73 -18.91 -10.92 6.38
N GLU A 74 -20.24 -10.96 6.44
CA GLU A 74 -21.03 -10.27 7.46
C GLU A 74 -20.77 -10.85 8.86
N GLU A 75 -20.77 -12.17 8.97
CA GLU A 75 -20.50 -12.87 10.24
C GLU A 75 -19.04 -12.69 10.66
N ILE A 76 -18.10 -12.70 9.72
CA ILE A 76 -16.68 -12.36 9.97
C ILE A 76 -16.56 -10.93 10.52
N ALA A 77 -17.23 -9.97 9.91
CA ALA A 77 -17.19 -8.58 10.38
C ALA A 77 -17.80 -8.42 11.79
N ASN A 78 -18.92 -9.10 12.06
CA ASN A 78 -19.59 -9.05 13.37
C ASN A 78 -18.74 -9.69 14.47
N THR A 79 -18.13 -10.84 14.21
CA THR A 79 -17.23 -11.49 15.18
C THR A 79 -15.99 -10.64 15.48
N PHE A 80 -15.38 -10.00 14.48
CA PHE A 80 -14.30 -9.02 14.72
C PHE A 80 -14.78 -7.84 15.55
N ARG A 81 -15.98 -7.31 15.26
CA ARG A 81 -16.57 -6.21 16.03
C ARG A 81 -16.75 -6.60 17.49
N GLU A 82 -17.35 -7.75 17.76
CA GLU A 82 -17.57 -8.26 19.13
C GLU A 82 -16.26 -8.49 19.86
N PHE A 83 -15.27 -9.12 19.20
CA PHE A 83 -13.95 -9.34 19.75
C PHE A 83 -13.29 -8.03 20.18
N TYR A 84 -13.18 -7.05 19.29
CA TYR A 84 -12.55 -5.77 19.63
C TYR A 84 -13.38 -4.93 20.60
N HIS A 85 -14.72 -5.05 20.56
CA HIS A 85 -15.59 -4.43 21.54
C HIS A 85 -15.26 -4.96 22.95
N SER A 86 -15.17 -6.28 23.13
CA SER A 86 -14.78 -6.87 24.42
C SER A 86 -13.34 -6.53 24.84
N LEU A 87 -12.41 -6.44 23.88
CA LEU A 87 -11.00 -6.17 24.16
C LEU A 87 -10.77 -4.75 24.67
N TYR A 88 -11.47 -3.77 24.09
CA TYR A 88 -11.25 -2.34 24.39
C TYR A 88 -12.29 -1.75 25.34
N ASN A 89 -13.51 -2.32 25.42
CA ASN A 89 -14.49 -1.94 26.43
C ASN A 89 -14.33 -2.77 27.69
N ILE A 90 -13.10 -2.74 28.22
CA ILE A 90 -12.85 -3.16 29.59
C ILE A 90 -13.63 -2.17 30.45
N THR A 91 -14.81 -2.57 30.91
CA THR A 91 -15.44 -1.89 32.05
C THR A 91 -14.37 -1.78 33.11
N LYS A 92 -14.27 -0.63 33.81
CA LYS A 92 -13.45 -0.49 35.01
C LYS A 92 -13.97 -1.46 36.07
N THR A 93 -13.81 -2.76 35.82
CA THR A 93 -13.94 -3.82 36.77
C THR A 93 -12.88 -3.46 37.77
N THR A 94 -13.33 -3.24 38.99
CA THR A 94 -12.55 -3.17 40.22
C THR A 94 -11.53 -4.29 40.18
N GLN A 95 -10.39 -4.05 39.52
CA GLN A 95 -9.30 -5.00 39.52
C GLN A 95 -8.88 -5.01 40.97
N ASN A 96 -9.06 -6.16 41.62
CA ASN A 96 -8.58 -6.41 42.97
C ASN A 96 -7.16 -5.87 43.02
N LYS A 97 -6.98 -4.75 43.71
CA LYS A 97 -5.72 -4.01 43.76
C LYS A 97 -4.57 -4.93 44.12
N GLU A 98 -4.88 -5.96 44.90
CA GLU A 98 -4.05 -7.08 45.32
C GLU A 98 -3.57 -7.96 44.14
N MET A 99 -4.43 -8.34 43.20
CA MET A 99 -4.01 -9.15 42.03
C MET A 99 -3.13 -8.35 41.06
N LEU A 100 -3.39 -7.06 40.90
CA LEU A 100 -2.50 -6.18 40.12
C LEU A 100 -1.16 -6.01 40.83
N GLN A 101 -1.15 -5.85 42.15
CA GLN A 101 0.07 -5.74 42.94
C GLN A 101 0.91 -7.02 42.88
N THR A 102 0.31 -8.21 42.95
CA THR A 102 1.05 -9.48 42.80
C THR A 102 1.60 -9.64 41.39
N HIS A 103 0.86 -9.25 40.36
CA HIS A 103 1.31 -9.35 38.97
C HIS A 103 2.42 -8.34 38.63
N LEU A 104 2.37 -7.14 39.21
CA LEU A 104 3.45 -6.15 39.15
C LEU A 104 4.69 -6.63 39.92
N ALA A 105 4.50 -7.19 41.12
CA ALA A 105 5.60 -7.77 41.90
C ALA A 105 6.31 -8.91 41.16
N TYR A 106 5.56 -9.75 40.43
CA TYR A 106 6.11 -10.88 39.68
C TYR A 106 6.84 -10.48 38.38
N LYS A 107 6.51 -9.31 37.79
CA LYS A 107 7.13 -8.86 36.53
C LYS A 107 8.31 -7.89 36.71
N PHE A 108 8.52 -7.35 37.92
CA PHE A 108 9.58 -6.39 38.20
C PHE A 108 10.59 -6.94 39.23
N ASP A 109 11.28 -8.03 38.90
CA ASP A 109 12.53 -8.44 39.59
C ASP A 109 13.68 -7.43 39.41
N ARG A 110 13.46 -6.38 38.59
CA ARG A 110 14.40 -5.28 38.40
C ARG A 110 13.91 -4.08 39.20
N VAL A 111 14.40 -3.97 40.43
CA VAL A 111 14.37 -2.70 41.16
C VAL A 111 15.10 -1.67 40.28
N LEU A 112 14.38 -0.67 39.78
CA LEU A 112 15.02 0.48 39.12
C LEU A 112 16.01 1.09 40.12
N PRO A 113 17.30 1.27 39.76
CA PRO A 113 18.24 1.89 40.67
C PRO A 113 17.68 3.23 41.13
N GLN A 114 17.69 3.49 42.45
CA GLN A 114 17.09 4.67 43.10
C GLN A 114 17.56 6.02 42.53
N ILE A 115 18.62 6.01 41.73
CA ILE A 115 19.16 7.16 41.00
C ILE A 115 18.18 7.62 39.90
N LEU A 116 17.45 6.71 39.26
CA LEU A 116 16.55 7.03 38.13
C LEU A 116 15.18 7.53 38.56
N THR A 117 14.72 7.20 39.77
CA THR A 117 13.37 7.56 40.21
C THR A 117 13.22 9.04 40.48
N ARG A 118 14.27 9.71 40.96
CA ARG A 118 14.25 11.16 41.18
C ARG A 118 14.23 11.97 39.87
N SER A 119 14.94 11.50 38.85
CA SER A 119 15.00 12.18 37.55
C SER A 119 13.74 12.02 36.70
N LEU A 120 12.90 11.02 37.00
CA LEU A 120 11.66 10.76 36.25
C LEU A 120 10.51 11.69 36.66
N ASP A 121 10.53 12.21 37.89
CA ASP A 121 9.53 13.16 38.41
C ASP A 121 9.94 14.63 38.17
N GLU A 122 11.14 14.89 37.64
CA GLU A 122 11.62 16.25 37.37
C GLU A 122 11.06 16.76 36.03
N PRO A 123 10.64 18.04 35.94
CA PRO A 123 10.24 18.64 34.67
C PRO A 123 11.42 18.64 33.67
N PHE A 124 11.08 18.47 32.39
CA PHE A 124 12.03 18.50 31.28
C PHE A 124 12.86 19.79 31.27
N THR A 125 14.17 19.66 31.07
CA THR A 125 15.08 20.82 31.02
C THR A 125 15.23 21.33 29.59
N LEU A 126 15.41 22.65 29.44
CA LEU A 126 15.60 23.28 28.12
C LEU A 126 16.79 22.71 27.33
N THR A 127 17.83 22.27 28.04
CA THR A 127 19.00 21.61 27.46
C THR A 127 18.65 20.29 26.79
N GLU A 128 17.73 19.52 27.37
CA GLU A 128 17.24 18.25 26.83
C GLU A 128 16.43 18.47 25.53
N LEU A 129 15.57 19.48 25.51
CA LEU A 129 14.83 19.88 24.32
C LEU A 129 15.76 20.30 23.17
N ILE A 130 16.80 21.08 23.46
CA ILE A 130 17.76 21.50 22.43
C ILE A 130 18.54 20.29 21.88
N ASN A 131 18.93 19.35 22.75
CA ASN A 131 19.67 18.16 22.33
C ASN A 131 18.81 17.21 21.50
N THR A 132 17.53 17.02 21.86
CA THR A 132 16.60 16.20 21.10
C THR A 132 16.39 16.76 19.69
N VAL A 133 16.13 18.06 19.56
CA VAL A 133 15.98 18.76 18.26
C VAL A 133 17.22 18.61 17.39
N LYS A 134 18.42 18.66 17.97
CA LYS A 134 19.68 18.45 17.22
C LYS A 134 19.89 17.00 16.80
N SER A 135 19.40 16.05 17.59
CA SER A 135 19.57 14.61 17.35
C SER A 135 18.53 14.02 16.39
N THR A 136 17.38 14.66 16.23
CA THR A 136 16.37 14.23 15.27
C THR A 136 16.85 14.52 13.84
N PRO A 137 17.02 13.48 13.00
CA PRO A 137 17.33 13.70 11.59
C PRO A 137 16.14 14.41 10.91
N SER A 138 16.43 15.48 10.19
CA SER A 138 15.45 16.19 9.36
C SER A 138 15.14 15.46 8.07
#